data_AF-A0A7C1IAV3-F1
#
_entry.id   AF-A0A7C1IAV3-F1
#
_cell.length_a   1.000
_cell.length_b   1.000
_cell.length_c   1.000
_cell.angle_alpha   90.00
_cell.angle_beta   90.00
_cell.angle_gamma   90.00
#
_symmetry.space_group_name_H-M   'P 1'
#
loop_
_entity.id
_entity.type
_entity.pdbx_description
1 polymer ?
#
loop_
_entity_poly.entity_id
_entity_poly.type
_entity_poly.pdbx_seq_one_letter_code
_entity_poly.pdbx_strand_id
1 'polypeptide(L)'
;MKKLTITGMILVMIIAGCKTKKTEEQEIGKLLERQAQLQESQSASVDELQMIRDSLSQEKQILVREREQKDRTIERLEANQKALADSLREKEQSAVASEKAELEKRITAYEDSIQLVKGELSGLNSTLDSIEKSIEFYAMQEGRTEKALESGISEIDRRMTQRENRKQQEKKRAELLKRRMQVADKKIEAYEMERQMYVDERDNLLRINASEKELTPYRERIAAMDSIISVEKDNRRELESELGEIAEWIAATDSVMNELRAQIRLEHDKKAIIENFIASEKERLGKELEQLTSERSKLVQKQKQISRDLAGTEEQIASLDRRMELIRNREMSDILEQQAAIEKAEADLAEEEIRLLEEKTGGETEGSDVTETGDDDLGMLSNMSGQLDSLNDLIQEEKAEIARTRKELAEQRAEAVRQRAKFGRTVGITTLVIVVGGIALLIVFYFL
;
A
#
# COMPACT_ATOMS: atom_id res chain seq x y z
N MET A 1 75.05 5.63 12.16
CA MET A 1 75.37 5.38 10.73
C MET A 1 75.09 6.69 9.97
N LYS A 2 75.90 7.23 9.06
CA LYS A 2 77.22 6.87 8.51
C LYS A 2 78.22 8.02 8.76
N LYS A 3 79.53 7.74 8.68
CA LYS A 3 80.60 8.75 8.72
C LYS A 3 80.73 9.45 7.36
N LEU A 4 81.22 10.69 7.34
CA LEU A 4 82.16 11.13 6.32
C LEU A 4 83.20 12.09 6.92
N THR A 5 84.47 11.75 6.76
CA THR A 5 85.68 12.51 7.12
C THR A 5 86.50 12.72 5.86
N ILE A 6 87.16 13.87 5.72
CA ILE A 6 88.40 14.15 4.94
C ILE A 6 88.84 15.57 5.40
N THR A 7 89.82 15.77 6.29
CA THR A 7 91.31 15.83 6.14
C THR A 7 91.87 16.66 4.99
N GLY A 8 92.75 17.62 5.32
CA GLY A 8 93.46 18.47 4.34
C GLY A 8 94.46 19.44 4.97
N MET A 9 95.47 18.94 5.70
CA MET A 9 96.53 19.75 6.33
C MET A 9 97.83 19.64 5.50
N ILE A 10 98.49 20.76 5.19
CA ILE A 10 99.87 20.76 4.65
C ILE A 10 100.72 21.78 5.42
N LEU A 11 101.87 21.31 5.91
CA LEU A 11 102.90 22.06 6.62
C LEU A 11 104.27 21.59 6.12
N VAL A 12 105.16 22.51 5.74
CA VAL A 12 106.59 22.23 5.48
C VAL A 12 107.46 23.43 5.92
N MET A 13 108.48 23.16 6.74
CA MET A 13 109.62 24.03 7.09
C MET A 13 110.92 23.53 6.40
N ILE A 14 111.96 24.38 6.25
CA ILE A 14 113.44 24.10 6.27
C ILE A 14 114.24 25.38 5.82
N ILE A 15 115.54 25.62 6.12
CA ILE A 15 116.30 25.65 7.40
C ILE A 15 117.72 26.30 7.18
N ALA A 16 118.27 26.99 8.19
CA ALA A 16 119.68 27.48 8.34
C ALA A 16 120.24 28.57 7.38
N GLY A 17 121.20 29.46 7.77
CA GLY A 17 121.75 29.73 9.10
C GLY A 17 122.88 30.81 9.20
N CYS A 18 123.00 31.42 10.39
CA CYS A 18 124.17 32.07 11.07
C CYS A 18 124.93 33.34 10.55
N LYS A 19 124.96 34.35 11.46
CA LYS A 19 125.94 35.48 11.66
C LYS A 19 125.95 36.61 10.58
N THR A 20 126.01 37.92 10.92
CA THR A 20 126.45 38.62 12.16
C THR A 20 125.85 40.04 12.32
N LYS A 21 125.44 40.41 13.56
CA LYS A 21 125.29 41.75 14.19
C LYS A 21 124.76 43.00 13.39
N LYS A 22 123.72 43.61 13.98
CA LYS A 22 123.09 44.95 13.71
C LYS A 22 122.28 44.99 12.40
N THR A 23 121.05 45.54 12.34
CA THR A 23 120.42 46.58 13.19
C THR A 23 118.89 46.36 13.27
N GLU A 24 118.23 46.70 14.39
CA GLU A 24 116.89 46.18 14.78
C GLU A 24 115.64 46.93 14.25
N GLU A 25 115.79 47.99 13.45
CA GLU A 25 114.68 48.97 13.27
C GLU A 25 113.85 48.82 11.97
N GLN A 26 114.14 47.86 11.08
CA GLN A 26 113.43 47.72 9.79
C GLN A 26 112.54 46.47 9.63
N GLU A 27 112.62 45.48 10.53
CA GLU A 27 111.77 44.27 10.44
C GLU A 27 110.45 44.42 11.22
N ILE A 28 110.42 45.25 12.27
CA ILE A 28 109.20 45.52 13.07
C ILE A 28 108.11 46.19 12.21
N GLY A 29 108.49 47.14 11.33
CA GLY A 29 107.54 47.79 10.41
C GLY A 29 106.85 46.80 9.46
N LYS A 30 107.60 45.82 8.92
CA LYS A 30 107.04 44.79 8.01
C LYS A 30 106.19 43.74 8.72
N LEU A 31 106.39 43.53 10.03
CA LEU A 31 105.53 42.66 10.83
C LEU A 31 104.22 43.36 11.23
N LEU A 32 104.27 44.66 11.53
CA LEU A 32 103.09 45.50 11.73
C LEU A 32 102.24 45.62 10.46
N GLU A 33 102.86 45.82 9.30
CA GLU A 33 102.15 45.88 8.01
C GLU A 33 101.51 44.54 7.64
N ARG A 34 102.15 43.41 7.98
CA ARG A 34 101.56 42.07 7.86
C ARG A 34 100.44 41.79 8.85
N GLN A 35 100.53 42.29 10.08
CA GLN A 35 99.43 42.22 11.05
C GLN A 35 98.25 43.09 10.61
N ALA A 36 98.50 44.30 10.09
CA ALA A 36 97.46 45.15 9.52
C ALA A 36 96.76 44.45 8.34
N GLN A 37 97.51 43.88 7.38
CA GLN A 37 96.91 43.10 6.28
C GLN A 37 96.17 41.83 6.74
N LEU A 38 96.65 41.13 7.78
CA LEU A 38 95.94 39.99 8.34
C LEU A 38 94.68 40.39 9.12
N GLN A 39 94.70 41.56 9.78
CA GLN A 39 93.57 42.09 10.54
C GLN A 39 92.52 42.74 9.63
N GLU A 40 92.94 43.33 8.50
CA GLU A 40 92.08 43.82 7.42
C GLU A 40 91.52 42.66 6.58
N SER A 41 92.31 41.60 6.36
CA SER A 41 91.83 40.34 5.79
C SER A 41 90.84 39.64 6.72
N GLN A 42 91.07 39.64 8.03
CA GLN A 42 90.13 39.10 9.01
C GLN A 42 88.89 39.97 9.19
N SER A 43 88.98 41.30 9.17
CA SER A 43 87.80 42.16 9.21
C SER A 43 86.97 42.00 7.93
N ALA A 44 87.61 41.97 6.76
CA ALA A 44 86.92 41.67 5.50
C ALA A 44 86.26 40.27 5.52
N SER A 45 86.93 39.26 6.08
CA SER A 45 86.35 37.91 6.21
C SER A 45 85.21 37.86 7.23
N VAL A 46 85.27 38.66 8.30
CA VAL A 46 84.19 38.80 9.28
C VAL A 46 83.01 39.56 8.69
N ASP A 47 83.24 40.65 7.96
CA ASP A 47 82.22 41.41 7.23
C ASP A 47 81.56 40.55 6.13
N GLU A 48 82.33 39.71 5.43
CA GLU A 48 81.81 38.77 4.43
C GLU A 48 80.98 37.65 5.10
N LEU A 49 81.45 37.09 6.23
CA LEU A 49 80.66 36.16 7.05
C LEU A 49 79.42 36.82 7.69
N GLN A 50 79.46 38.11 7.97
CA GLN A 50 78.36 38.89 8.54
C GLN A 50 77.33 39.21 7.45
N MET A 51 77.74 39.57 6.23
CA MET A 51 76.86 39.63 5.07
C MET A 51 76.27 38.27 4.68
N ILE A 52 77.03 37.16 4.79
CA ILE A 52 76.49 35.81 4.59
C ILE A 52 75.49 35.45 5.69
N ARG A 53 75.76 35.78 6.96
CA ARG A 53 74.83 35.59 8.08
C ARG A 53 73.54 36.38 7.89
N ASP A 54 73.65 37.65 7.47
CA ASP A 54 72.50 38.53 7.28
C ASP A 54 71.71 38.12 6.04
N SER A 55 72.37 37.64 4.98
CA SER A 55 71.75 37.00 3.81
C SER A 55 70.99 35.72 4.20
N LEU A 56 71.61 34.80 4.96
CA LEU A 56 70.95 33.59 5.47
C LEU A 56 69.81 33.92 6.45
N SER A 57 69.95 34.97 7.26
CA SER A 57 68.91 35.47 8.15
C SER A 57 67.70 35.99 7.35
N GLN A 58 67.97 36.74 6.28
CA GLN A 58 66.96 37.29 5.38
C GLN A 58 66.28 36.18 4.56
N GLU A 59 67.03 35.22 4.03
CA GLU A 59 66.53 34.03 3.34
C GLU A 59 65.71 33.14 4.28
N LYS A 60 66.16 32.91 5.52
CA LYS A 60 65.40 32.22 6.56
C LYS A 60 64.10 32.95 6.90
N GLN A 61 64.10 34.28 7.00
CA GLN A 61 62.85 35.05 7.18
C GLN A 61 61.91 34.95 5.98
N ILE A 62 62.44 34.94 4.75
CA ILE A 62 61.64 34.74 3.53
C ILE A 62 61.01 33.35 3.54
N LEU A 63 61.78 32.30 3.82
CA LEU A 63 61.30 30.92 3.92
C LEU A 63 60.27 30.73 5.04
N VAL A 64 60.44 31.39 6.20
CA VAL A 64 59.43 31.38 7.28
C VAL A 64 58.14 32.05 6.83
N ARG A 65 58.21 33.24 6.22
CA ARG A 65 57.00 33.92 5.67
C ARG A 65 56.33 33.10 4.57
N GLU A 66 57.10 32.47 3.70
CA GLU A 66 56.56 31.62 2.63
C GLU A 66 55.92 30.33 3.19
N ARG A 67 56.49 29.77 4.26
CA ARG A 67 55.91 28.64 5.00
C ARG A 67 54.60 29.04 5.68
N GLU A 68 54.58 30.11 6.46
CA GLU A 68 53.34 30.66 7.04
C GLU A 68 52.27 30.97 5.98
N GLN A 69 52.68 31.50 4.82
CA GLN A 69 51.75 31.76 3.73
C GLN A 69 51.19 30.47 3.13
N LYS A 70 52.02 29.42 2.96
CA LYS A 70 51.57 28.09 2.53
C LYS A 70 50.65 27.45 3.55
N ASP A 71 50.98 27.50 4.84
CA ASP A 71 50.19 26.93 5.93
C ASP A 71 48.80 27.61 6.00
N ARG A 72 48.73 28.95 5.97
CA ARG A 72 47.45 29.70 5.85
C ARG A 72 46.67 29.40 4.56
N THR A 73 47.34 28.95 3.50
CA THR A 73 46.69 28.54 2.25
C THR A 73 46.14 27.12 2.36
N ILE A 74 46.87 26.22 3.04
CA ILE A 74 46.44 24.86 3.37
C ILE A 74 45.21 24.92 4.29
N GLU A 75 45.26 25.65 5.40
CA GLU A 75 44.11 25.84 6.31
C GLU A 75 42.85 26.33 5.57
N ARG A 76 43.01 27.29 4.65
CA ARG A 76 41.90 27.79 3.82
C ARG A 76 41.38 26.73 2.84
N LEU A 77 42.25 25.94 2.23
CA LEU A 77 41.85 24.85 1.34
C LEU A 77 41.14 23.73 2.09
N GLU A 78 41.63 23.36 3.27
CA GLU A 78 41.00 22.38 4.16
C GLU A 78 39.63 22.87 4.68
N ALA A 79 39.53 24.13 5.10
CA ALA A 79 38.26 24.74 5.49
C ALA A 79 37.26 24.78 4.33
N ASN A 80 37.69 25.16 3.13
CA ASN A 80 36.86 25.15 1.92
C ASN A 80 36.44 23.72 1.52
N GLN A 81 37.34 22.74 1.64
CA GLN A 81 37.06 21.35 1.32
C GLN A 81 36.09 20.72 2.32
N LYS A 82 36.21 21.04 3.61
CA LYS A 82 35.26 20.66 4.67
C LYS A 82 33.88 21.29 4.43
N ALA A 83 33.82 22.60 4.21
CA ALA A 83 32.57 23.31 3.91
C ALA A 83 31.89 22.78 2.63
N LEU A 84 32.66 22.46 1.59
CA LEU A 84 32.12 21.84 0.37
C LEU A 84 31.55 20.45 0.66
N ALA A 85 32.28 19.60 1.38
CA ALA A 85 31.84 18.26 1.76
C ALA A 85 30.57 18.30 2.61
N ASP A 86 30.49 19.20 3.59
CA ASP A 86 29.31 19.39 4.43
C ASP A 86 28.10 19.89 3.60
N SER A 87 28.29 20.83 2.69
CA SER A 87 27.21 21.29 1.78
C SER A 87 26.73 20.22 0.80
N LEU A 88 27.60 19.29 0.39
CA LEU A 88 27.24 18.15 -0.46
C LEU A 88 26.48 17.10 0.34
N ARG A 89 26.90 16.80 1.58
CA ARG A 89 26.19 15.91 2.51
C ARG A 89 24.79 16.42 2.83
N GLU A 90 24.65 17.71 3.18
CA GLU A 90 23.36 18.34 3.48
C GLU A 90 22.41 18.27 2.27
N LYS A 91 22.93 18.47 1.05
CA LYS A 91 22.18 18.28 -0.20
C LYS A 91 21.80 16.82 -0.45
N GLU A 92 22.69 15.86 -0.20
CA GLU A 92 22.35 14.43 -0.34
C GLU A 92 21.30 13.98 0.68
N GLN A 93 21.40 14.40 1.95
CA GLN A 93 20.42 14.09 2.99
C GLN A 93 19.06 14.73 2.70
N SER A 94 19.03 16.02 2.36
CA SER A 94 17.78 16.71 2.04
C SER A 94 17.13 16.17 0.77
N ALA A 95 17.90 15.77 -0.25
CA ALA A 95 17.39 15.09 -1.43
C ALA A 95 16.75 13.73 -1.09
N VAL A 96 17.45 12.87 -0.35
CA VAL A 96 16.92 11.55 0.05
C VAL A 96 15.71 11.67 0.98
N ALA A 97 15.71 12.64 1.90
CA ALA A 97 14.56 12.92 2.77
C ALA A 97 13.35 13.44 1.97
N SER A 98 13.57 14.30 0.96
CA SER A 98 12.51 14.78 0.07
C SER A 98 11.93 13.65 -0.78
N GLU A 99 12.78 12.78 -1.33
CA GLU A 99 12.37 11.60 -2.12
C GLU A 99 11.55 10.64 -1.25
N LYS A 100 12.01 10.34 -0.02
CA LYS A 100 11.25 9.53 0.94
C LYS A 100 9.88 10.14 1.26
N ALA A 101 9.82 11.44 1.56
CA ALA A 101 8.55 12.12 1.86
C ALA A 101 7.58 12.17 0.66
N GLU A 102 8.07 12.05 -0.58
CA GLU A 102 7.23 11.89 -1.77
C GLU A 102 6.70 10.45 -1.89
N LEU A 103 7.55 9.44 -1.65
CA LEU A 103 7.13 8.03 -1.64
C LEU A 103 6.12 7.74 -0.52
N GLU A 104 6.29 8.31 0.68
CA GLU A 104 5.33 8.20 1.79
C GLU A 104 3.95 8.75 1.41
N LYS A 105 3.88 9.89 0.70
CA LYS A 105 2.61 10.43 0.16
C LYS A 105 1.99 9.51 -0.90
N ARG A 106 2.82 8.82 -1.69
CA ARG A 106 2.34 7.83 -2.66
C ARG A 106 1.78 6.60 -1.96
N ILE A 107 2.40 6.13 -0.88
CA ILE A 107 1.87 5.07 -0.02
C ILE A 107 0.49 5.43 0.50
N THR A 108 0.31 6.59 1.15
CA THR A 108 -1.01 6.97 1.68
C THR A 108 -2.07 7.07 0.58
N ALA A 109 -1.70 7.58 -0.61
CA ALA A 109 -2.60 7.61 -1.77
C ALA A 109 -2.97 6.21 -2.30
N TYR A 110 -2.06 5.24 -2.23
CA TYR A 110 -2.36 3.84 -2.56
C TYR A 110 -3.25 3.18 -1.49
N GLU A 111 -3.03 3.44 -0.21
CA GLU A 111 -3.88 2.96 0.89
C GLU A 111 -5.31 3.49 0.76
N ASP A 112 -5.49 4.79 0.54
CA ASP A 112 -6.78 5.43 0.26
C ASP A 112 -7.45 4.80 -0.97
N SER A 113 -6.69 4.57 -2.04
CA SER A 113 -7.19 3.90 -3.26
C SER A 113 -7.61 2.45 -3.02
N ILE A 114 -6.92 1.72 -2.13
CA ILE A 114 -7.30 0.36 -1.71
C ILE A 114 -8.57 0.41 -0.86
N GLN A 115 -8.73 1.39 0.03
CA GLN A 115 -9.96 1.56 0.81
C GLN A 115 -11.16 1.89 -0.08
N LEU A 116 -11.00 2.80 -1.05
CA LEU A 116 -12.03 3.11 -2.05
C LEU A 116 -12.48 1.85 -2.80
N VAL A 117 -11.53 1.10 -3.38
CA VAL A 117 -11.84 -0.13 -4.14
C VAL A 117 -12.44 -1.22 -3.25
N LYS A 118 -12.07 -1.31 -1.96
CA LYS A 118 -12.74 -2.19 -0.99
C LYS A 118 -14.20 -1.78 -0.75
N GLY A 119 -14.48 -0.47 -0.66
CA GLY A 119 -15.82 0.07 -0.55
C GLY A 119 -16.69 -0.25 -1.78
N GLU A 120 -16.15 0.02 -2.98
CA GLU A 120 -16.79 -0.32 -4.26
C GLU A 120 -17.09 -1.82 -4.36
N LEU A 121 -16.12 -2.69 -4.05
CA LEU A 121 -16.30 -4.15 -4.02
C LEU A 121 -17.35 -4.61 -3.00
N SER A 122 -17.42 -3.97 -1.83
CA SER A 122 -18.42 -4.30 -0.81
C SER A 122 -19.84 -3.98 -1.28
N GLY A 123 -20.04 -2.76 -1.80
CA GLY A 123 -21.32 -2.35 -2.39
C GLY A 123 -21.75 -3.25 -3.55
N LEU A 124 -20.81 -3.61 -4.42
CA LEU A 124 -21.07 -4.44 -5.59
C LEU A 124 -21.30 -5.93 -5.26
N ASN A 125 -20.68 -6.46 -4.21
CA ASN A 125 -21.06 -7.77 -3.67
C ASN A 125 -22.51 -7.72 -3.14
N SER A 126 -22.91 -6.64 -2.44
CA SER A 126 -24.28 -6.49 -1.93
C SER A 126 -25.33 -6.38 -3.04
N THR A 127 -25.02 -5.77 -4.19
CA THR A 127 -25.96 -5.73 -5.33
C THR A 127 -26.05 -7.09 -6.03
N LEU A 128 -24.93 -7.81 -6.21
CA LEU A 128 -24.93 -9.19 -6.70
C LEU A 128 -25.80 -10.11 -5.84
N ASP A 129 -25.58 -10.11 -4.52
CA ASP A 129 -26.38 -10.84 -3.52
C ASP A 129 -27.90 -10.54 -3.63
N SER A 130 -28.25 -9.29 -3.94
CA SER A 130 -29.64 -8.83 -4.10
C SER A 130 -30.26 -9.31 -5.40
N ILE A 131 -29.49 -9.33 -6.49
CA ILE A 131 -29.92 -9.83 -7.80
C ILE A 131 -30.08 -11.35 -7.77
N GLU A 132 -29.15 -12.09 -7.16
CA GLU A 132 -29.26 -13.55 -6.98
C GLU A 132 -30.55 -13.92 -6.21
N LYS A 133 -30.81 -13.26 -5.07
CA LYS A 133 -32.07 -13.43 -4.30
C LYS A 133 -33.32 -13.07 -5.11
N SER A 134 -33.22 -12.09 -6.01
CA SER A 134 -34.32 -11.70 -6.91
C SER A 134 -34.59 -12.79 -7.96
N ILE A 135 -33.55 -13.38 -8.55
CA ILE A 135 -33.65 -14.50 -9.50
C ILE A 135 -34.29 -15.73 -8.81
N GLU A 136 -33.84 -16.06 -7.59
CA GLU A 136 -34.45 -17.13 -6.77
C GLU A 136 -35.93 -16.86 -6.47
N PHE A 137 -36.27 -15.62 -6.10
CA PHE A 137 -37.64 -15.20 -5.85
C PHE A 137 -38.52 -15.36 -7.09
N TYR A 138 -38.04 -14.98 -8.28
CA TYR A 138 -38.77 -15.17 -9.54
C TYR A 138 -38.95 -16.66 -9.90
N ALA A 139 -37.95 -17.51 -9.66
CA ALA A 139 -38.10 -18.96 -9.81
C ALA A 139 -39.13 -19.56 -8.83
N MET A 140 -39.20 -19.03 -7.59
CA MET A 140 -40.22 -19.45 -6.62
C MET A 140 -41.62 -18.94 -6.98
N GLN A 141 -41.74 -17.72 -7.52
CA GLN A 141 -42.99 -17.15 -8.02
C GLN A 141 -43.57 -17.96 -9.18
N GLU A 142 -42.74 -18.37 -10.13
CA GLU A 142 -43.10 -19.20 -11.28
C GLU A 142 -43.79 -20.49 -10.83
N GLY A 143 -43.11 -21.32 -10.03
CA GLY A 143 -43.66 -22.58 -9.54
C GLY A 143 -44.83 -22.46 -8.55
N ARG A 144 -45.06 -21.28 -7.95
CA ARG A 144 -46.29 -20.98 -7.18
C ARG A 144 -47.44 -20.60 -8.10
N THR A 145 -47.18 -19.77 -9.10
CA THR A 145 -48.18 -19.28 -10.06
C THR A 145 -48.69 -20.40 -10.95
N GLU A 146 -47.78 -21.24 -11.45
CA GLU A 146 -48.12 -22.43 -12.23
C GLU A 146 -49.12 -23.33 -11.48
N LYS A 147 -48.79 -23.72 -10.25
CA LYS A 147 -49.68 -24.56 -9.42
C LYS A 147 -51.02 -23.90 -9.10
N ALA A 148 -51.04 -22.59 -8.90
CA ALA A 148 -52.28 -21.85 -8.65
C ALA A 148 -53.19 -21.83 -9.88
N LEU A 149 -52.62 -21.57 -11.07
CA LEU A 149 -53.35 -21.54 -12.34
C LEU A 149 -53.82 -22.94 -12.75
N GLU A 150 -52.98 -23.97 -12.61
CA GLU A 150 -53.35 -25.37 -12.90
C GLU A 150 -54.46 -25.88 -11.99
N SER A 151 -54.41 -25.54 -10.69
CA SER A 151 -55.47 -25.85 -9.74
C SER A 151 -56.78 -25.13 -10.11
N GLY A 152 -56.71 -23.84 -10.48
CA GLY A 152 -57.85 -23.06 -10.93
C GLY A 152 -58.51 -23.62 -12.20
N ILE A 153 -57.72 -23.93 -13.23
CA ILE A 153 -58.19 -24.55 -14.48
C ILE A 153 -58.83 -25.92 -14.19
N SER A 154 -58.18 -26.75 -13.37
CA SER A 154 -58.69 -28.08 -12.99
C SER A 154 -60.06 -28.04 -12.30
N GLU A 155 -60.30 -27.05 -11.42
CA GLU A 155 -61.61 -26.88 -10.78
C GLU A 155 -62.67 -26.35 -11.78
N ILE A 156 -62.30 -25.52 -12.75
CA ILE A 156 -63.23 -25.11 -13.82
C ILE A 156 -63.60 -26.31 -14.69
N ASP A 157 -62.64 -27.14 -15.11
CA ASP A 157 -62.88 -28.37 -15.89
C ASP A 157 -63.76 -29.37 -15.13
N ARG A 158 -63.54 -29.53 -13.83
CA ARG A 158 -64.39 -30.34 -12.94
C ARG A 158 -65.82 -29.82 -12.90
N ARG A 159 -66.02 -28.50 -12.75
CA ARG A 159 -67.36 -27.87 -12.75
C ARG A 159 -68.05 -27.99 -14.11
N MET A 160 -67.31 -27.84 -15.22
CA MET A 160 -67.82 -28.07 -16.57
C MET A 160 -68.26 -29.53 -16.77
N THR A 161 -67.41 -30.49 -16.37
CA THR A 161 -67.71 -31.93 -16.47
C THR A 161 -68.96 -32.29 -15.68
N GLN A 162 -69.12 -31.76 -14.46
CA GLN A 162 -70.32 -31.96 -13.64
C GLN A 162 -71.58 -31.39 -14.31
N ARG A 163 -71.49 -30.20 -14.93
CA ARG A 163 -72.61 -29.57 -15.65
C ARG A 163 -72.99 -30.33 -16.91
N GLU A 164 -72.02 -30.76 -17.72
CA GLU A 164 -72.30 -31.55 -18.93
C GLU A 164 -72.95 -32.89 -18.57
N ASN A 165 -72.47 -33.59 -17.54
CA ASN A 165 -73.09 -34.83 -17.06
C ASN A 165 -74.57 -34.64 -16.66
N ARG A 166 -74.89 -33.56 -15.95
CA ARG A 166 -76.30 -33.21 -15.63
C ARG A 166 -77.09 -32.85 -16.89
N LYS A 167 -76.50 -32.10 -17.83
CA LYS A 167 -77.12 -31.76 -19.12
C LYS A 167 -77.48 -32.99 -19.94
N GLN A 168 -76.63 -34.03 -19.93
CA GLN A 168 -76.91 -35.30 -20.59
C GLN A 168 -78.00 -36.12 -19.88
N GLN A 169 -78.20 -35.96 -18.57
CA GLN A 169 -79.34 -36.55 -17.84
C GLN A 169 -80.65 -35.83 -18.20
N GLU A 170 -80.67 -34.50 -18.18
CA GLU A 170 -81.88 -33.73 -18.53
C GLU A 170 -82.27 -33.87 -20.00
N LYS A 171 -81.30 -34.01 -20.93
CA LYS A 171 -81.60 -34.38 -22.33
C LYS A 171 -82.35 -35.71 -22.43
N LYS A 172 -81.94 -36.73 -21.68
CA LYS A 172 -82.64 -38.04 -21.63
C LYS A 172 -84.03 -37.92 -21.00
N ARG A 173 -84.21 -37.05 -19.99
CA ARG A 173 -85.53 -36.74 -19.41
C ARG A 173 -86.43 -36.08 -20.46
N ALA A 174 -85.95 -35.07 -21.18
CA ALA A 174 -86.69 -34.42 -22.25
C ALA A 174 -87.09 -35.39 -23.38
N GLU A 175 -86.22 -36.33 -23.77
CA GLU A 175 -86.57 -37.39 -24.72
C GLU A 175 -87.68 -38.31 -24.21
N LEU A 176 -87.68 -38.65 -22.92
CA LEU A 176 -88.74 -39.45 -22.30
C LEU A 176 -90.07 -38.69 -22.25
N LEU A 177 -90.05 -37.40 -21.90
CA LEU A 177 -91.23 -36.53 -21.92
C LEU A 177 -91.82 -36.39 -23.33
N LYS A 178 -90.98 -36.20 -24.36
CA LYS A 178 -91.42 -36.23 -25.78
C LYS A 178 -92.15 -37.51 -26.15
N ARG A 179 -91.64 -38.67 -25.72
CA ARG A 179 -92.30 -39.97 -25.96
C ARG A 179 -93.62 -40.09 -25.19
N ARG A 180 -93.70 -39.58 -23.96
CA ARG A 180 -94.96 -39.54 -23.18
C ARG A 180 -96.00 -38.65 -23.84
N MET A 181 -95.60 -37.47 -24.32
CA MET A 181 -96.48 -36.54 -25.05
C MET A 181 -97.03 -37.19 -26.34
N GLN A 182 -96.19 -37.88 -27.12
CA GLN A 182 -96.63 -38.65 -28.29
C GLN A 182 -97.63 -39.79 -27.95
N VAL A 183 -97.55 -40.36 -26.75
CA VAL A 183 -98.54 -41.36 -26.27
C VAL A 183 -99.84 -40.68 -25.85
N ALA A 184 -99.77 -39.51 -25.21
CA ALA A 184 -100.94 -38.70 -24.87
C ALA A 184 -101.69 -38.24 -26.13
N ASP A 185 -100.98 -37.73 -27.15
CA ASP A 185 -101.55 -37.36 -28.45
C ASP A 185 -102.33 -38.54 -29.08
N LYS A 186 -101.73 -39.74 -29.14
CA LYS A 186 -102.38 -40.94 -29.68
C LYS A 186 -103.58 -41.41 -28.88
N LYS A 187 -103.58 -41.25 -27.55
CA LYS A 187 -104.74 -41.55 -26.70
C LYS A 187 -105.87 -40.56 -26.96
N ILE A 188 -105.56 -39.26 -27.03
CA ILE A 188 -106.53 -38.21 -27.37
C ILE A 188 -107.19 -38.54 -28.71
N GLU A 189 -106.39 -38.86 -29.73
CA GLU A 189 -106.86 -39.27 -31.06
C GLU A 189 -107.80 -40.50 -30.99
N ALA A 190 -107.41 -41.54 -30.24
CA ALA A 190 -108.22 -42.75 -30.07
C ALA A 190 -109.53 -42.49 -29.32
N TYR A 191 -109.52 -41.68 -28.26
CA TYR A 191 -110.73 -41.30 -27.52
C TYR A 191 -111.64 -40.37 -28.34
N GLU A 192 -111.08 -39.50 -29.18
CA GLU A 192 -111.85 -38.67 -30.11
C GLU A 192 -112.54 -39.53 -31.18
N MET A 193 -111.89 -40.58 -31.69
CA MET A 193 -112.53 -41.58 -32.57
C MET A 193 -113.65 -42.34 -31.84
N GLU A 194 -113.42 -42.87 -30.64
CA GLU A 194 -114.46 -43.61 -29.88
C GLU A 194 -115.66 -42.70 -29.55
N ARG A 195 -115.40 -41.46 -29.14
CA ARG A 195 -116.41 -40.43 -28.94
C ARG A 195 -117.24 -40.20 -30.20
N GLN A 196 -116.59 -40.09 -31.36
CA GLN A 196 -117.30 -39.87 -32.62
C GLN A 196 -118.21 -41.06 -32.97
N MET A 197 -117.79 -42.30 -32.70
CA MET A 197 -118.67 -43.48 -32.88
C MET A 197 -119.96 -43.38 -32.03
N TYR A 198 -119.88 -42.91 -30.78
CA TYR A 198 -121.07 -42.69 -29.95
C TYR A 198 -121.93 -41.52 -30.42
N VAL A 199 -121.33 -40.47 -31.02
CA VAL A 199 -122.07 -39.36 -31.66
C VAL A 199 -122.82 -39.85 -32.89
N ASP A 200 -122.17 -40.59 -33.78
CA ASP A 200 -122.76 -41.11 -35.01
C ASP A 200 -123.91 -42.08 -34.71
N GLU A 201 -123.76 -42.96 -33.72
CA GLU A 201 -124.80 -43.91 -33.33
C GLU A 201 -126.01 -43.22 -32.66
N ARG A 202 -125.76 -42.21 -31.81
CA ARG A 202 -126.82 -41.33 -31.27
C ARG A 202 -127.59 -40.63 -32.39
N ASP A 203 -126.89 -40.14 -33.41
CA ASP A 203 -127.49 -39.41 -34.52
C ASP A 203 -128.25 -40.34 -35.47
N ASN A 204 -127.84 -41.59 -35.61
CA ASN A 204 -128.62 -42.65 -36.26
C ASN A 204 -129.90 -42.98 -35.48
N LEU A 205 -129.83 -43.09 -34.16
CA LEU A 205 -131.02 -43.30 -33.31
C LEU A 205 -132.01 -42.13 -33.39
N LEU A 206 -131.51 -40.88 -33.43
CA LEU A 206 -132.34 -39.70 -33.68
C LEU A 206 -133.05 -39.75 -35.04
N ARG A 207 -132.37 -40.19 -36.11
CA ARG A 207 -132.97 -40.31 -37.46
C ARG A 207 -134.11 -41.31 -37.54
N ILE A 208 -134.14 -42.34 -36.68
CA ILE A 208 -135.24 -43.32 -36.61
C ILE A 208 -136.30 -42.98 -35.56
N ASN A 209 -136.27 -41.77 -34.99
CA ASN A 209 -137.15 -41.31 -33.91
C ASN A 209 -137.11 -42.18 -32.64
N ALA A 210 -135.91 -42.63 -32.24
CA ALA A 210 -135.73 -43.33 -30.97
C ALA A 210 -136.16 -42.48 -29.77
N SER A 211 -136.59 -43.15 -28.70
CA SER A 211 -137.05 -42.49 -27.48
C SER A 211 -135.90 -41.87 -26.68
N GLU A 212 -136.21 -40.87 -25.85
CA GLU A 212 -135.22 -40.21 -24.99
C GLU A 212 -134.45 -41.22 -24.12
N LYS A 213 -135.12 -42.27 -23.64
CA LYS A 213 -134.53 -43.35 -22.83
C LYS A 213 -133.46 -44.16 -23.58
N GLU A 214 -133.57 -44.26 -24.90
CA GLU A 214 -132.59 -44.94 -25.76
C GLU A 214 -131.40 -44.04 -26.11
N LEU A 215 -131.59 -42.70 -26.05
CA LEU A 215 -130.55 -41.71 -26.32
C LEU A 215 -129.68 -41.41 -25.09
N THR A 216 -130.23 -41.49 -23.86
CA THR A 216 -129.51 -41.17 -22.61
C THR A 216 -128.15 -41.89 -22.48
N PRO A 217 -128.02 -43.22 -22.69
CA PRO A 217 -126.74 -43.91 -22.51
C PRO A 217 -125.63 -43.40 -23.45
N TYR A 218 -125.98 -42.96 -24.66
CA TYR A 218 -125.01 -42.39 -25.60
C TYR A 218 -124.58 -40.98 -25.17
N ARG A 219 -125.50 -40.15 -24.65
CA ARG A 219 -125.16 -38.83 -24.11
C ARG A 219 -124.23 -38.94 -22.89
N GLU A 220 -124.49 -39.89 -21.99
CA GLU A 220 -123.63 -40.20 -20.85
C GLU A 220 -122.23 -40.65 -21.30
N ARG A 221 -122.12 -41.54 -22.29
CA ARG A 221 -120.83 -41.97 -22.85
C ARG A 221 -120.07 -40.85 -23.54
N ILE A 222 -120.74 -40.00 -24.32
CA ILE A 222 -120.10 -38.84 -24.97
C ILE A 222 -119.54 -37.89 -23.90
N ALA A 223 -120.32 -37.58 -22.85
CA ALA A 223 -119.87 -36.73 -21.75
C ALA A 223 -118.69 -37.34 -20.96
N ALA A 224 -118.69 -38.66 -20.75
CA ALA A 224 -117.57 -39.38 -20.14
C ALA A 224 -116.30 -39.30 -21.02
N MET A 225 -116.43 -39.46 -22.33
CA MET A 225 -115.31 -39.33 -23.26
C MET A 225 -114.80 -37.89 -23.36
N ASP A 226 -115.68 -36.89 -23.40
CA ASP A 226 -115.30 -35.47 -23.35
C ASP A 226 -114.46 -35.17 -22.08
N SER A 227 -114.82 -35.74 -20.93
CA SER A 227 -114.06 -35.64 -19.69
C SER A 227 -112.68 -36.29 -19.79
N ILE A 228 -112.59 -37.53 -20.29
CA ILE A 228 -111.33 -38.27 -20.48
C ILE A 228 -110.39 -37.51 -21.46
N ILE A 229 -110.94 -37.01 -22.57
CA ILE A 229 -110.20 -36.23 -23.57
C ILE A 229 -109.69 -34.92 -22.96
N SER A 230 -110.49 -34.23 -22.13
CA SER A 230 -110.03 -33.03 -21.42
C SER A 230 -108.85 -33.33 -20.50
N VAL A 231 -108.97 -34.37 -19.66
CA VAL A 231 -107.90 -34.77 -18.73
C VAL A 231 -106.61 -35.13 -19.48
N GLU A 232 -106.66 -35.89 -20.57
CA GLU A 232 -105.44 -36.22 -21.31
C GLU A 232 -104.88 -35.02 -22.09
N LYS A 233 -105.72 -34.07 -22.52
CA LYS A 233 -105.26 -32.77 -23.08
C LYS A 233 -104.60 -31.89 -22.03
N ASP A 234 -105.06 -31.94 -20.78
CA ASP A 234 -104.45 -31.23 -19.65
C ASP A 234 -103.10 -31.89 -19.28
N ASN A 235 -103.05 -33.23 -19.15
CA ASN A 235 -101.80 -34.00 -18.97
C ASN A 235 -100.77 -33.69 -20.06
N ARG A 236 -101.20 -33.58 -21.32
CA ARG A 236 -100.32 -33.22 -22.44
C ARG A 236 -99.75 -31.80 -22.27
N ARG A 237 -100.56 -30.81 -21.86
CA ARG A 237 -100.10 -29.44 -21.61
C ARG A 237 -99.10 -29.36 -20.45
N GLU A 238 -99.28 -30.16 -19.40
CA GLU A 238 -98.32 -30.28 -18.30
C GLU A 238 -96.96 -30.83 -18.78
N LEU A 239 -96.97 -31.91 -19.57
CA LEU A 239 -95.76 -32.48 -20.18
C LEU A 239 -95.05 -31.49 -21.15
N GLU A 240 -95.83 -30.67 -21.85
CA GLU A 240 -95.32 -29.62 -22.75
C GLU A 240 -94.65 -28.48 -21.95
N SER A 241 -95.21 -28.12 -20.78
CA SER A 241 -94.61 -27.17 -19.83
C SER A 241 -93.31 -27.68 -19.21
N GLU A 242 -93.28 -28.91 -18.67
CA GLU A 242 -92.05 -29.54 -18.14
C GLU A 242 -90.92 -29.58 -19.19
N LEU A 243 -91.27 -29.83 -20.46
CA LEU A 243 -90.32 -29.86 -21.56
C LEU A 243 -89.76 -28.47 -21.86
N GLY A 244 -90.58 -27.42 -21.77
CA GLY A 244 -90.15 -26.02 -21.87
C GLY A 244 -89.13 -25.66 -20.79
N GLU A 245 -89.42 -25.95 -19.53
CA GLU A 245 -88.53 -25.72 -18.38
C GLU A 245 -87.17 -26.40 -18.56
N ILE A 246 -87.16 -27.67 -19.01
CA ILE A 246 -85.91 -28.40 -19.28
C ILE A 246 -85.14 -27.78 -20.46
N ALA A 247 -85.82 -27.32 -21.51
CA ALA A 247 -85.18 -26.67 -22.64
C ALA A 247 -84.50 -25.35 -22.24
N GLU A 248 -85.17 -24.52 -21.44
CA GLU A 248 -84.60 -23.30 -20.86
C GLU A 248 -83.40 -23.60 -19.96
N TRP A 249 -83.51 -24.60 -19.08
CA TRP A 249 -82.42 -25.00 -18.20
C TRP A 249 -81.19 -25.54 -18.95
N ILE A 250 -81.39 -26.27 -20.06
CA ILE A 250 -80.31 -26.72 -20.95
C ILE A 250 -79.64 -25.51 -21.61
N ALA A 251 -80.41 -24.55 -22.14
CA ALA A 251 -79.87 -23.35 -22.77
C ALA A 251 -79.08 -22.47 -21.78
N ALA A 252 -79.60 -22.27 -20.57
CA ALA A 252 -78.90 -21.58 -19.48
C ALA A 252 -77.60 -22.31 -19.08
N THR A 253 -77.62 -23.64 -19.04
CA THR A 253 -76.42 -24.45 -18.79
C THR A 253 -75.38 -24.29 -19.90
N ASP A 254 -75.80 -24.26 -21.17
CA ASP A 254 -74.89 -24.03 -22.31
C ASP A 254 -74.28 -22.62 -22.31
N SER A 255 -75.01 -21.58 -21.86
CA SER A 255 -74.43 -20.24 -21.63
C SER A 255 -73.31 -20.28 -20.59
N VAL A 256 -73.58 -20.86 -19.42
CA VAL A 256 -72.59 -20.97 -18.34
C VAL A 256 -71.39 -21.83 -18.76
N MET A 257 -71.59 -22.87 -19.56
CA MET A 257 -70.49 -23.67 -20.11
C MET A 257 -69.60 -22.86 -21.06
N ASN A 258 -70.16 -21.93 -21.83
CA ASN A 258 -69.38 -21.04 -22.69
C ASN A 258 -68.63 -19.96 -21.88
N GLU A 259 -69.22 -19.44 -20.81
CA GLU A 259 -68.54 -18.53 -19.86
C GLU A 259 -67.35 -19.22 -19.18
N LEU A 260 -67.51 -20.46 -18.70
CA LEU A 260 -66.43 -21.22 -18.07
C LEU A 260 -65.28 -21.54 -19.06
N ARG A 261 -65.60 -21.83 -20.33
CA ARG A 261 -64.58 -21.96 -21.40
C ARG A 261 -63.83 -20.66 -21.68
N ALA A 262 -64.52 -19.51 -21.62
CA ALA A 262 -63.88 -18.20 -21.76
C ALA A 262 -62.96 -17.90 -20.58
N GLN A 263 -63.35 -18.28 -19.35
CA GLN A 263 -62.50 -18.17 -18.16
C GLN A 263 -61.22 -19.02 -18.29
N ILE A 264 -61.31 -20.28 -18.75
CA ILE A 264 -60.11 -21.12 -18.98
C ILE A 264 -59.14 -20.48 -19.97
N ARG A 265 -59.63 -19.93 -21.10
CA ARG A 265 -58.76 -19.22 -22.05
C ARG A 265 -58.05 -18.04 -21.40
N LEU A 266 -58.78 -17.25 -20.62
CA LEU A 266 -58.24 -16.10 -19.90
C LEU A 266 -57.21 -16.50 -18.82
N GLU A 267 -57.35 -17.65 -18.15
CA GLU A 267 -56.31 -18.18 -17.25
C GLU A 267 -55.08 -18.71 -18.01
N HIS A 268 -55.24 -19.28 -19.21
CA HIS A 268 -54.10 -19.63 -20.08
C HIS A 268 -53.36 -18.39 -20.60
N ASP A 269 -54.10 -17.36 -21.04
CA ASP A 269 -53.52 -16.09 -21.49
C ASP A 269 -52.74 -15.41 -20.34
N LYS A 270 -53.28 -15.44 -19.12
CA LYS A 270 -52.56 -15.02 -17.90
C LYS A 270 -51.30 -15.86 -17.64
N LYS A 271 -51.36 -17.20 -17.75
CA LYS A 271 -50.19 -18.08 -17.59
C LYS A 271 -49.07 -17.64 -18.54
N ALA A 272 -49.39 -17.51 -19.83
CA ALA A 272 -48.43 -17.08 -20.85
C ALA A 272 -47.88 -15.66 -20.60
N ILE A 273 -48.69 -14.70 -20.16
CA ILE A 273 -48.21 -13.34 -19.84
C ILE A 273 -47.23 -13.37 -18.66
N ILE A 274 -47.54 -14.12 -17.59
CA ILE A 274 -46.70 -14.18 -16.40
C ILE A 274 -45.40 -14.94 -16.68
N GLU A 275 -45.45 -16.06 -17.41
CA GLU A 275 -44.28 -16.81 -17.84
C GLU A 275 -43.33 -15.96 -18.69
N ASN A 276 -43.86 -15.24 -19.70
CA ASN A 276 -43.06 -14.33 -20.52
C ASN A 276 -42.44 -13.19 -19.71
N PHE A 277 -43.17 -12.62 -18.75
CA PHE A 277 -42.65 -11.59 -17.85
C PHE A 277 -41.51 -12.13 -16.96
N ILE A 278 -41.71 -13.29 -16.32
CA ILE A 278 -40.71 -13.93 -15.46
C ILE A 278 -39.47 -14.30 -16.27
N ALA A 279 -39.63 -14.86 -17.47
CA ALA A 279 -38.51 -15.19 -18.36
C ALA A 279 -37.71 -13.95 -18.76
N SER A 280 -38.41 -12.88 -19.20
CA SER A 280 -37.77 -11.61 -19.57
C SER A 280 -37.04 -10.95 -18.41
N GLU A 281 -37.59 -11.01 -17.20
CA GLU A 281 -36.98 -10.39 -16.02
C GLU A 281 -35.79 -11.21 -15.50
N LYS A 282 -35.87 -12.56 -15.54
CA LYS A 282 -34.70 -13.43 -15.31
C LYS A 282 -33.58 -13.16 -16.32
N GLU A 283 -33.89 -12.98 -17.61
CA GLU A 283 -32.89 -12.65 -18.63
C GLU A 283 -32.26 -11.26 -18.37
N ARG A 284 -33.07 -10.27 -18.00
CA ARG A 284 -32.59 -8.93 -17.63
C ARG A 284 -31.64 -8.98 -16.43
N LEU A 285 -32.04 -9.65 -15.36
CA LEU A 285 -31.23 -9.83 -14.14
C LEU A 285 -29.97 -10.66 -14.39
N GLY A 286 -30.03 -11.67 -15.27
CA GLY A 286 -28.86 -12.44 -15.69
C GLY A 286 -27.80 -11.59 -16.38
N LYS A 287 -28.21 -10.71 -17.31
CA LYS A 287 -27.30 -9.75 -17.96
C LYS A 287 -26.72 -8.73 -16.97
N GLU A 288 -27.52 -8.28 -16.02
CA GLU A 288 -27.08 -7.37 -14.94
C GLU A 288 -26.03 -8.05 -14.03
N LEU A 289 -26.25 -9.32 -13.68
CA LEU A 289 -25.32 -10.14 -12.90
C LEU A 289 -24.00 -10.40 -13.65
N GLU A 290 -24.05 -10.69 -14.95
CA GLU A 290 -22.85 -10.83 -15.79
C GLU A 290 -22.04 -9.53 -15.86
N GLN A 291 -22.71 -8.39 -16.03
CA GLN A 291 -22.09 -7.06 -16.06
C GLN A 291 -21.40 -6.75 -14.73
N LEU A 292 -22.11 -6.88 -13.61
CA LEU A 292 -21.57 -6.66 -12.26
C LEU A 292 -20.43 -7.64 -11.95
N THR A 293 -20.52 -8.90 -12.37
CA THR A 293 -19.44 -9.89 -12.21
C THR A 293 -18.19 -9.47 -13.00
N SER A 294 -18.36 -8.92 -14.21
CA SER A 294 -17.26 -8.33 -14.98
C SER A 294 -16.63 -7.14 -14.25
N GLU A 295 -17.43 -6.22 -13.73
CA GLU A 295 -16.96 -5.06 -12.95
C GLU A 295 -16.22 -5.48 -11.67
N ARG A 296 -16.75 -6.45 -10.92
CA ARG A 296 -16.09 -7.09 -9.77
C ARG A 296 -14.70 -7.59 -10.13
N SER A 297 -14.57 -8.29 -11.26
CA SER A 297 -13.29 -8.84 -11.71
C SER A 297 -12.26 -7.74 -12.02
N LYS A 298 -12.70 -6.64 -12.65
CA LYS A 298 -11.87 -5.45 -12.93
C LYS A 298 -11.43 -4.75 -11.64
N LEU A 299 -12.33 -4.59 -10.66
CA LEU A 299 -12.02 -4.00 -9.36
C LEU A 299 -11.04 -4.86 -8.55
N VAL A 300 -11.20 -6.20 -8.55
CA VAL A 300 -10.23 -7.12 -7.93
C VAL A 300 -8.87 -7.05 -8.63
N GLN A 301 -8.83 -6.92 -9.96
CA GLN A 301 -7.59 -6.73 -10.70
C GLN A 301 -6.92 -5.39 -10.37
N LYS A 302 -7.69 -4.30 -10.30
CA LYS A 302 -7.23 -2.96 -9.89
C LYS A 302 -6.66 -2.98 -8.47
N GLN A 303 -7.35 -3.63 -7.52
CA GLN A 303 -6.85 -3.82 -6.15
C GLN A 303 -5.50 -4.56 -6.15
N LYS A 304 -5.39 -5.68 -6.86
CA LYS A 304 -4.14 -6.44 -7.01
C LYS A 304 -3.01 -5.67 -7.70
N GLN A 305 -3.33 -4.66 -8.52
CA GLN A 305 -2.34 -3.77 -9.10
C GLN A 305 -1.86 -2.75 -8.07
N ILE A 306 -2.77 -2.02 -7.43
CA ILE A 306 -2.43 -1.02 -6.41
C ILE A 306 -1.63 -1.65 -5.26
N SER A 307 -1.96 -2.86 -4.81
CA SER A 307 -1.18 -3.56 -3.78
C SER A 307 0.24 -3.97 -4.22
N ARG A 308 0.50 -4.16 -5.53
CA ARG A 308 1.86 -4.38 -6.05
C ARG A 308 2.63 -3.07 -6.15
N ASP A 309 1.97 -2.01 -6.61
CA ASP A 309 2.56 -0.67 -6.71
C ASP A 309 2.91 -0.10 -5.33
N LEU A 310 2.08 -0.38 -4.32
CA LEU A 310 2.33 -0.14 -2.89
C LEU A 310 3.59 -0.86 -2.41
N ALA A 311 3.64 -2.19 -2.54
CA ALA A 311 4.78 -3.00 -2.07
C ALA A 311 6.11 -2.60 -2.75
N GLY A 312 6.08 -2.26 -4.04
CA GLY A 312 7.27 -1.73 -4.74
C GLY A 312 7.70 -0.34 -4.24
N THR A 313 6.76 0.47 -3.76
CA THR A 313 7.04 1.79 -3.16
C THR A 313 7.59 1.67 -1.74
N GLU A 314 7.09 0.70 -0.96
CA GLU A 314 7.64 0.33 0.35
C GLU A 314 9.10 -0.16 0.23
N GLU A 315 9.40 -0.98 -0.78
CA GLU A 315 10.77 -1.42 -1.07
C GLU A 315 11.70 -0.24 -1.47
N GLN A 316 11.18 0.72 -2.24
CA GLN A 316 11.92 1.95 -2.56
C GLN A 316 12.25 2.75 -1.29
N ILE A 317 11.29 2.96 -0.38
CA ILE A 317 11.56 3.63 0.92
C ILE A 317 12.60 2.86 1.73
N ALA A 318 12.50 1.53 1.84
CA ALA A 318 13.48 0.71 2.54
C ALA A 318 14.90 0.84 1.93
N SER A 319 15.01 1.08 0.61
CA SER A 319 16.29 1.36 -0.05
C SER A 319 16.83 2.76 0.28
N LEU A 320 15.96 3.77 0.38
CA LEU A 320 16.34 5.13 0.80
C LEU A 320 16.74 5.19 2.28
N ASP A 321 16.07 4.44 3.16
CA ASP A 321 16.43 4.34 4.57
C ASP A 321 17.83 3.75 4.75
N ARG A 322 18.16 2.66 4.04
CA ARG A 322 19.54 2.12 3.99
C ARG A 322 20.54 3.16 3.47
N ARG A 323 20.15 3.99 2.49
CA ARG A 323 21.01 5.07 1.96
C ARG A 323 21.23 6.17 3.00
N MET A 324 20.21 6.57 3.76
CA MET A 324 20.37 7.51 4.88
C MET A 324 21.24 6.93 5.99
N GLU A 325 21.09 5.66 6.36
CA GLU A 325 21.97 4.98 7.31
C GLU A 325 23.43 4.97 6.84
N LEU A 326 23.69 4.72 5.55
CA LEU A 326 25.04 4.78 4.99
C LEU A 326 25.64 6.18 5.06
N ILE A 327 24.86 7.23 4.77
CA ILE A 327 25.32 8.63 4.91
C ILE A 327 25.63 8.93 6.38
N ARG A 328 24.75 8.56 7.31
CA ARG A 328 24.92 8.79 8.76
C ARG A 328 26.09 8.01 9.37
N ASN A 329 26.31 6.78 8.94
CA ASN A 329 27.46 5.98 9.35
C ASN A 329 28.78 6.57 8.82
N ARG A 330 28.74 7.23 7.65
CA ARG A 330 29.88 7.98 7.12
C ARG A 330 30.18 9.23 7.96
N GLU A 331 29.16 9.99 8.37
CA GLU A 331 29.34 11.09 9.35
C GLU A 331 30.03 10.60 10.62
N MET A 332 29.54 9.51 11.22
CA MET A 332 30.13 8.95 12.43
C MET A 332 31.57 8.50 12.23
N SER A 333 31.90 7.91 11.07
CA SER A 333 33.28 7.54 10.73
C SER A 333 34.19 8.76 10.57
N ASP A 334 33.72 9.82 9.91
CA ASP A 334 34.50 11.04 9.65
C ASP A 334 34.70 11.86 10.94
N ILE A 335 33.73 11.84 11.87
CA ILE A 335 33.84 12.41 13.22
C ILE A 335 34.87 11.64 14.07
N LEU A 336 34.81 10.30 14.07
CA LEU A 336 35.78 9.46 14.80
C LEU A 336 37.21 9.61 14.26
N GLU A 337 37.37 9.82 12.94
CA GLU A 337 38.68 10.07 12.34
C GLU A 337 39.23 11.47 12.69
N GLN A 338 38.37 12.50 12.73
CA GLN A 338 38.75 13.83 13.24
C GLN A 338 39.10 13.79 14.73
N GLN A 339 38.34 13.07 15.55
CA GLN A 339 38.64 12.91 16.98
C GLN A 339 39.97 12.19 17.20
N ALA A 340 40.25 11.10 16.47
CA ALA A 340 41.53 10.41 16.53
C ALA A 340 42.72 11.27 16.04
N ALA A 341 42.49 12.23 15.14
CA ALA A 341 43.52 13.18 14.70
C ALA A 341 43.80 14.24 15.79
N ILE A 342 42.76 14.74 16.47
CA ILE A 342 42.89 15.69 17.59
C ILE A 342 43.60 15.04 18.78
N GLU A 343 43.19 13.84 19.20
CA GLU A 343 43.83 13.10 20.29
C GLU A 343 45.30 12.78 19.98
N LYS A 344 45.65 12.54 18.71
CA LYS A 344 47.05 12.40 18.29
C LYS A 344 47.82 13.72 18.37
N ALA A 345 47.23 14.83 17.92
CA ALA A 345 47.86 16.14 18.00
C ALA A 345 48.07 16.59 19.46
N GLU A 346 47.15 16.23 20.38
CA GLU A 346 47.31 16.43 21.82
C GLU A 346 48.47 15.60 22.40
N ALA A 347 48.64 14.35 21.96
CA ALA A 347 49.79 13.52 22.32
C ALA A 347 51.13 14.06 21.75
N ASP A 348 51.14 14.50 20.50
CA ASP A 348 52.32 15.12 19.84
C ASP A 348 52.72 16.43 20.58
N LEU A 349 51.75 17.26 20.98
CA LEU A 349 52.00 18.48 21.78
C LEU A 349 52.49 18.19 23.20
N ALA A 350 51.95 17.18 23.87
CA ALA A 350 52.43 16.75 25.18
C ALA A 350 53.88 16.23 25.12
N GLU A 351 54.27 15.60 24.00
CA GLU A 351 55.66 15.19 23.75
C GLU A 351 56.59 16.40 23.53
N GLU A 352 56.15 17.45 22.83
CA GLU A 352 56.92 18.70 22.74
C GLU A 352 57.02 19.44 24.09
N GLU A 353 55.96 19.44 24.91
CA GLU A 353 55.99 20.03 26.27
C GLU A 353 57.01 19.32 27.18
N ILE A 354 57.01 17.98 27.21
CA ILE A 354 58.02 17.19 27.94
C ILE A 354 59.43 17.54 27.46
N ARG A 355 59.63 17.61 26.14
CA ARG A 355 60.94 17.86 25.54
C ARG A 355 61.48 19.25 25.86
N LEU A 356 60.63 20.27 25.90
CA LEU A 356 61.00 21.64 26.28
C LEU A 356 61.32 21.78 27.79
N LEU A 357 60.67 20.99 28.65
CA LEU A 357 60.98 20.94 30.09
C LEU A 357 62.31 20.21 30.34
N GLU A 358 62.58 19.13 29.60
CA GLU A 358 63.87 18.40 29.64
C GLU A 358 65.04 19.20 29.03
N GLU A 359 64.79 20.08 28.05
CA GLU A 359 65.83 20.97 27.49
C GLU A 359 66.16 22.15 28.43
N LYS A 360 65.20 22.58 29.27
CA LYS A 360 65.38 23.73 30.19
C LYS A 360 66.11 23.38 31.49
N THR A 361 66.25 22.10 31.82
CA THR A 361 66.98 21.59 33.00
C THR A 361 68.47 21.36 32.75
N GLY A 362 68.98 21.69 31.55
CA GLY A 362 70.39 21.52 31.16
C GLY A 362 71.21 22.82 31.00
N GLY A 363 70.73 23.97 31.49
CA GLY A 363 71.43 25.26 31.38
C GLY A 363 72.33 25.55 32.59
N GLU A 364 73.64 25.70 32.36
CA GLU A 364 74.68 25.72 33.40
C GLU A 364 74.66 26.96 34.32
N THR A 365 75.02 26.73 35.59
CA THR A 365 75.29 27.77 36.60
C THR A 365 76.70 28.33 36.39
N GLU A 366 76.85 29.51 35.77
CA GLU A 366 78.10 30.28 35.83
C GLU A 366 78.11 31.21 37.04
N GLY A 367 79.06 31.00 37.96
CA GLY A 367 79.23 31.82 39.16
C GLY A 367 79.98 33.13 38.89
N SER A 368 79.65 34.17 39.66
CA SER A 368 80.46 35.39 39.74
C SER A 368 80.81 35.68 41.20
N ASP A 369 82.11 35.57 41.49
CA ASP A 369 82.74 35.82 42.77
C ASP A 369 82.87 37.32 43.03
N VAL A 370 82.29 37.82 44.14
CA VAL A 370 82.54 39.18 44.65
C VAL A 370 82.65 39.14 46.18
N THR A 371 83.81 39.58 46.66
CA THR A 371 84.27 39.49 48.05
C THR A 371 83.61 40.47 49.03
N GLU A 372 83.35 39.97 50.23
CA GLU A 372 83.29 40.64 51.55
C GLU A 372 82.88 42.13 51.64
N THR A 373 81.73 42.41 52.28
CA THR A 373 81.67 43.04 53.63
C THR A 373 80.21 43.23 54.13
N GLY A 374 79.94 42.89 55.41
CA GLY A 374 78.84 43.48 56.20
C GLY A 374 77.59 42.62 56.51
N ASP A 375 77.60 42.00 57.70
CA ASP A 375 76.51 41.70 58.67
C ASP A 375 75.10 41.17 58.24
N ASP A 376 74.88 39.91 58.66
CA ASP A 376 73.68 39.30 59.27
C ASP A 376 72.27 39.28 58.64
N ASP A 377 71.90 40.11 57.65
CA ASP A 377 70.55 40.03 57.03
C ASP A 377 70.45 39.00 55.87
N LEU A 378 71.57 38.43 55.42
CA LEU A 378 71.66 37.59 54.21
C LEU A 378 71.35 36.10 54.42
N GLY A 379 71.41 35.60 55.66
CA GLY A 379 71.19 34.18 55.97
C GLY A 379 69.75 33.70 55.72
N MET A 380 68.77 34.60 55.85
CA MET A 380 67.35 34.26 55.65
C MET A 380 66.98 34.21 54.16
N LEU A 381 67.57 35.08 53.34
CA LEU A 381 67.37 35.10 51.89
C LEU A 381 68.03 33.91 51.18
N SER A 382 69.21 33.46 51.64
CA SER A 382 69.88 32.28 51.08
C SER A 382 69.05 31.00 51.26
N ASN A 383 68.50 30.78 52.46
CA ASN A 383 67.59 29.65 52.71
C ASN A 383 66.27 29.76 51.95
N MET A 384 65.72 30.97 51.79
CA MET A 384 64.53 31.16 50.94
C MET A 384 64.83 30.94 49.45
N SER A 385 66.03 31.27 48.96
CA SER A 385 66.45 30.99 47.57
C SER A 385 66.56 29.48 47.34
N GLY A 386 67.29 28.76 48.19
CA GLY A 386 67.41 27.30 48.07
C GLY A 386 66.06 26.57 48.22
N GLN A 387 65.15 27.10 49.05
CA GLN A 387 63.78 26.60 49.10
C GLN A 387 62.98 26.94 47.84
N LEU A 388 63.11 28.15 47.28
CA LEU A 388 62.47 28.55 46.02
C LEU A 388 62.95 27.72 44.83
N ASP A 389 64.26 27.48 44.72
CA ASP A 389 64.85 26.67 43.65
C ASP A 389 64.39 25.21 43.78
N SER A 390 64.45 24.61 44.98
CA SER A 390 63.93 23.24 45.17
C SER A 390 62.41 23.12 44.97
N LEU A 391 61.63 24.15 45.31
CA LEU A 391 60.19 24.16 45.04
C LEU A 391 59.92 24.31 43.54
N ASN A 392 60.74 25.09 42.84
CA ASN A 392 60.63 25.31 41.40
C ASN A 392 61.01 24.04 40.61
N ASP A 393 62.07 23.32 41.03
CA ASP A 393 62.44 22.02 40.46
C ASP A 393 61.34 20.98 40.71
N LEU A 394 60.77 20.91 41.92
CA LEU A 394 59.68 19.98 42.24
C LEU A 394 58.40 20.33 41.45
N ILE A 395 58.12 21.61 41.21
CA ILE A 395 57.03 22.08 40.33
C ILE A 395 57.33 21.76 38.84
N GLN A 396 58.58 21.74 38.40
CA GLN A 396 58.96 21.33 37.04
C GLN A 396 58.82 19.81 36.87
N GLU A 397 59.21 19.04 37.89
CA GLU A 397 59.09 17.58 37.92
C GLU A 397 57.62 17.14 37.95
N GLU A 398 56.77 17.71 38.83
CA GLU A 398 55.33 17.47 38.82
C GLU A 398 54.69 17.87 37.47
N LYS A 399 55.13 18.96 36.82
CA LYS A 399 54.65 19.34 35.48
C LYS A 399 55.04 18.32 34.42
N ALA A 400 56.27 17.82 34.44
CA ALA A 400 56.72 16.79 33.52
C ALA A 400 55.98 15.46 33.75
N GLU A 401 55.66 15.10 34.99
CA GLU A 401 54.87 13.91 35.32
C GLU A 401 53.38 14.06 34.91
N ILE A 402 52.80 15.25 35.10
CA ILE A 402 51.47 15.60 34.59
C ILE A 402 51.44 15.57 33.04
N ALA A 403 52.50 16.02 32.37
CA ALA A 403 52.61 15.96 30.91
C ALA A 403 52.74 14.51 30.40
N ARG A 404 53.56 13.68 31.07
CA ARG A 404 53.70 12.24 30.76
C ARG A 404 52.39 11.47 30.94
N THR A 405 51.69 11.68 32.05
CA THR A 405 50.38 11.04 32.30
C THR A 405 49.30 11.51 31.33
N ARG A 406 49.33 12.78 30.89
CA ARG A 406 48.48 13.27 29.78
C ARG A 406 48.79 12.59 28.46
N LYS A 407 50.08 12.43 28.11
CA LYS A 407 50.51 11.75 26.88
C LYS A 407 50.01 10.30 26.83
N GLU A 408 50.22 9.51 27.90
CA GLU A 408 49.73 8.12 27.94
C GLU A 408 48.19 8.02 27.83
N LEU A 409 47.45 8.93 28.49
CA LEU A 409 45.99 8.99 28.38
C LEU A 409 45.51 9.38 26.97
N ALA A 410 46.21 10.29 26.29
CA ALA A 410 45.92 10.70 24.92
C ALA A 410 46.21 9.56 23.93
N GLU A 411 47.36 8.86 24.07
CA GLU A 411 47.71 7.71 23.22
C GLU A 411 46.74 6.54 23.38
N GLN A 412 46.38 6.16 24.62
CA GLN A 412 45.39 5.09 24.86
C GLN A 412 44.02 5.42 24.28
N ARG A 413 43.58 6.69 24.33
CA ARG A 413 42.35 7.15 23.70
C ARG A 413 42.45 7.10 22.17
N ALA A 414 43.52 7.65 21.60
CA ALA A 414 43.75 7.66 20.16
C ALA A 414 43.81 6.23 19.57
N GLU A 415 44.39 5.25 20.28
CA GLU A 415 44.34 3.85 19.86
C GLU A 415 42.93 3.26 19.94
N ALA A 416 42.18 3.49 21.03
CA ALA A 416 40.81 3.01 21.17
C ALA A 416 39.86 3.61 20.11
N VAL A 417 40.00 4.90 19.81
CA VAL A 417 39.24 5.57 18.74
C VAL A 417 39.66 5.09 17.36
N ARG A 418 40.96 4.88 17.09
CA ARG A 418 41.44 4.28 15.83
C ARG A 418 40.96 2.86 15.62
N GLN A 419 40.90 2.03 16.66
CA GLN A 419 40.33 0.68 16.56
C GLN A 419 38.84 0.76 16.19
N ARG A 420 38.06 1.63 16.84
CA ARG A 420 36.64 1.86 16.53
C ARG A 420 36.43 2.38 15.10
N ALA A 421 37.24 3.34 14.64
CA ALA A 421 37.21 3.86 13.28
C ALA A 421 37.57 2.78 12.22
N LYS A 422 38.56 1.92 12.51
CA LYS A 422 38.88 0.77 11.66
C LYS A 422 37.72 -0.23 11.58
N PHE A 423 37.04 -0.53 12.68
CA PHE A 423 35.83 -1.36 12.65
C PHE A 423 34.73 -0.72 11.78
N GLY A 424 34.48 0.58 11.92
CA GLY A 424 33.54 1.33 11.07
C GLY A 424 33.85 1.22 9.57
N ARG A 425 35.10 1.51 9.16
CA ARG A 425 35.52 1.36 7.76
C ARG A 425 35.45 -0.08 7.26
N THR A 426 35.86 -1.05 8.08
CA THR A 426 35.91 -2.46 7.64
C THR A 426 34.50 -3.02 7.43
N VAL A 427 33.56 -2.73 8.34
CA VAL A 427 32.15 -3.11 8.21
C VAL A 427 31.48 -2.42 7.03
N GLY A 428 31.78 -1.13 6.80
CA GLY A 428 31.29 -0.41 5.62
C GLY A 428 31.76 -1.05 4.30
N ILE A 429 33.04 -1.42 4.21
CA ILE A 429 33.62 -2.02 3.00
C ILE A 429 33.10 -3.45 2.78
N THR A 430 33.04 -4.32 3.80
CA THR A 430 32.50 -5.68 3.63
C THR A 430 31.03 -5.65 3.24
N THR A 431 30.23 -4.74 3.81
CA THR A 431 28.81 -4.59 3.45
C THR A 431 28.66 -4.09 2.01
N LEU A 432 29.49 -3.14 1.57
CA LEU A 432 29.47 -2.66 0.17
C LEU A 432 29.88 -3.75 -0.83
N VAL A 433 30.86 -4.59 -0.48
CA VAL A 433 31.24 -5.77 -1.29
C VAL A 433 30.10 -6.81 -1.36
N ILE A 434 29.38 -7.04 -0.25
CA ILE A 434 28.20 -7.93 -0.24
C ILE A 434 27.07 -7.36 -1.10
N VAL A 435 26.80 -6.06 -1.04
CA VAL A 435 25.76 -5.41 -1.86
C VAL A 435 26.11 -5.45 -3.35
N VAL A 436 27.34 -5.09 -3.73
CA VAL A 436 27.79 -5.13 -5.13
C VAL A 436 27.85 -6.58 -5.66
N GLY A 437 28.32 -7.52 -4.83
CA GLY A 437 28.33 -8.95 -5.17
C GLY A 437 26.93 -9.56 -5.30
N GLY A 438 25.98 -9.15 -4.45
CA GLY A 438 24.58 -9.56 -4.53
C GLY A 438 23.85 -9.02 -5.76
N ILE A 439 24.10 -7.76 -6.12
CA ILE A 439 23.57 -7.16 -7.36
C ILE A 439 24.15 -7.87 -8.59
N ALA A 440 25.46 -8.17 -8.60
CA ALA A 440 26.09 -8.93 -9.67
C ALA A 440 25.50 -10.35 -9.81
N LEU A 441 25.26 -11.05 -8.71
CA LEU A 441 24.61 -12.36 -8.71
C LEU A 441 23.15 -12.31 -9.20
N LEU A 442 22.38 -11.29 -8.83
CA LEU A 442 21.02 -11.08 -9.33
C LEU A 442 20.99 -10.80 -10.83
N ILE A 443 21.95 -10.02 -11.36
CA ILE A 443 22.08 -9.79 -12.81
C ILE A 443 22.42 -11.11 -13.53
N VAL A 444 23.33 -11.91 -12.98
CA VAL A 444 23.66 -13.23 -13.56
C VAL A 444 22.45 -14.18 -13.53
N PHE A 445 21.67 -14.20 -12.45
CA PHE A 445 20.42 -15.00 -12.35
C PHE A 445 19.25 -14.49 -13.19
N TYR A 446 19.31 -13.26 -13.71
CA TYR A 446 18.31 -12.68 -14.60
C TYR A 446 18.59 -12.96 -16.09
N PHE A 447 19.84 -13.31 -16.43
CA PHE A 447 20.30 -13.62 -17.79
C PHE A 447 20.58 -15.12 -18.02
N LEU A 448 20.25 -15.98 -17.04
CA LEU A 448 20.32 -17.45 -17.07
C LEU A 448 18.90 -18.05 -17.01
#